data_AF-A0ABC9TL83-F1
#
_entry.id   AF-A0ABC9TL83-F1
#
_cell.length_a   1.000
_cell.length_b   1.000
_cell.length_c   1.000
_cell.angle_alpha   90.00
_cell.angle_beta   90.00
_cell.angle_gamma   90.00
#
_symmetry.space_group_name_H-M   'P 1'
#
loop_
_entity.id
_entity.type
_entity.pdbx_description
1 polymer ?
#
loop_
_entity_poly.entity_id
_entity_poly.type
_entity_poly.pdbx_seq_one_letter_code
_entity_poly.pdbx_strand_id
1 'polypeptide(L)'
;RQTAKEFLGEDYEFVIATHVDKEHLHNHIIFNTTSSVDLKKFRWQRRTTADLRNISDKVADFHGASVLKTAKRNSYTKYQQYRKKQNYRIEIKERLNFLLKHSLGWEDFLAKAKQLNLSVDPNHQSKEYGKVINFKLLDMPQERPARDYTLNKKRRIYNEENIIERTEHNDPKIVYSLLEIAQKYSEEKAEKESLPDLVFTIEPWQIEKDTMTGIYVQ
;
A
#
# COMPACT_ATOMS: atom_id res chain seq x y z
N ARG A 1 20.65 -23.08 -17.37
CA ARG A 1 21.98 -22.47 -17.08
C ARG A 1 21.87 -21.02 -16.57
N GLN A 2 21.16 -20.12 -17.26
CA GLN A 2 21.04 -18.71 -16.86
C GLN A 2 20.50 -18.52 -15.43
N THR A 3 19.47 -19.26 -15.03
CA THR A 3 18.94 -19.25 -13.65
C THR A 3 20.01 -19.52 -12.59
N ALA A 4 20.88 -20.51 -12.81
CA ALA A 4 21.94 -20.85 -11.87
C ALA A 4 23.01 -19.76 -11.80
N LYS A 5 23.39 -19.17 -12.94
CA LYS A 5 24.33 -18.04 -12.98
C LYS A 5 23.80 -16.82 -12.24
N GLU A 6 22.53 -16.47 -12.43
CA GLU A 6 21.95 -15.31 -11.75
C GLU A 6 21.76 -15.56 -10.24
N PHE A 7 21.39 -16.79 -9.85
CA PHE A 7 21.19 -17.13 -8.45
C PHE A 7 22.48 -17.27 -7.65
N LEU A 8 23.53 -17.85 -8.25
CA LEU A 8 24.81 -18.13 -7.59
C LEU A 8 25.88 -17.05 -7.86
N GLY A 9 25.66 -16.19 -8.84
CA GLY A 9 26.69 -15.28 -9.34
C GLY A 9 27.87 -16.05 -9.95
N GLU A 10 29.04 -15.40 -9.94
CA GLU A 10 30.31 -16.01 -10.36
C GLU A 10 31.10 -16.57 -9.15
N ASP A 11 30.52 -16.49 -7.95
CA ASP A 11 31.17 -16.88 -6.68
C ASP A 11 31.13 -18.40 -6.41
N TYR A 12 30.12 -19.10 -6.97
CA TYR A 12 29.93 -20.53 -6.72
C TYR A 12 29.91 -21.32 -8.02
N GLU A 13 30.73 -22.36 -8.07
CA GLU A 13 30.77 -23.30 -9.17
C GLU A 13 29.54 -24.22 -9.13
N PHE A 14 29.02 -24.61 -10.29
CA PHE A 14 27.88 -25.52 -10.39
C PHE A 14 27.96 -26.42 -11.62
N VAL A 15 27.34 -27.60 -11.49
CA VAL A 15 27.15 -28.59 -12.55
C VAL A 15 25.65 -28.78 -12.78
N ILE A 16 25.28 -28.91 -14.05
CA ILE A 16 23.89 -29.21 -14.46
C ILE A 16 23.89 -30.54 -15.20
N ALA A 17 23.03 -31.46 -14.76
CA ALA A 17 22.74 -32.69 -15.47
C ALA A 17 21.26 -32.71 -15.89
N THR A 18 21.01 -32.88 -17.18
CA THR A 18 19.65 -32.99 -17.73
C THR A 18 19.29 -34.46 -17.91
N HIS A 19 18.21 -34.87 -17.27
CA HIS A 19 17.67 -36.22 -17.39
C HIS A 19 16.55 -36.26 -18.43
N VAL A 20 16.62 -37.26 -19.30
CA VAL A 20 15.71 -37.51 -20.44
C VAL A 20 15.02 -38.87 -20.34
N ASP A 21 15.20 -39.55 -19.22
CA ASP A 21 14.80 -40.94 -18.95
C ASP A 21 13.33 -41.10 -18.51
N LYS A 22 12.63 -39.99 -18.30
CA LYS A 22 11.22 -39.95 -17.86
C LYS A 22 10.33 -39.26 -18.88
N GLU A 23 9.02 -39.33 -18.67
CA GLU A 23 8.01 -38.61 -19.48
C GLU A 23 8.18 -37.09 -19.48
N HIS A 24 9.02 -36.54 -18.58
CA HIS A 24 9.35 -35.12 -18.56
C HIS A 24 10.87 -34.92 -18.37
N LEU A 25 11.37 -33.90 -19.07
CA LEU A 25 12.73 -33.42 -18.89
C LEU A 25 12.86 -32.77 -17.51
N HIS A 26 13.91 -33.14 -16.77
CA HIS A 26 14.23 -32.50 -15.50
C HIS A 26 15.73 -32.27 -15.39
N ASN A 27 16.11 -31.24 -14.62
CA ASN A 27 17.50 -30.88 -14.41
C ASN A 27 17.88 -31.10 -12.95
N HIS A 28 19.00 -31.76 -12.73
CA HIS A 28 19.72 -31.72 -11.46
C HIS A 28 20.75 -30.59 -11.53
N ILE A 29 20.69 -29.68 -10.57
CA ILE A 29 21.66 -28.60 -10.42
C ILE A 29 22.36 -28.82 -9.09
N ILE A 30 23.66 -29.09 -9.15
CA ILE A 30 24.52 -29.29 -7.99
C ILE A 30 25.51 -28.15 -7.98
N PHE A 31 25.66 -27.45 -6.85
CA PHE A 31 26.59 -26.33 -6.73
C PHE A 31 27.48 -26.48 -5.50
N ASN A 32 28.67 -25.90 -5.57
CA ASN A 32 29.61 -25.89 -4.48
C ASN A 32 29.03 -25.06 -3.32
N THR A 33 29.06 -25.60 -2.10
CA THR A 33 28.56 -24.87 -0.94
C THR A 33 29.51 -23.78 -0.47
N THR A 34 30.76 -23.76 -0.93
CA THR A 34 31.78 -22.79 -0.52
C THR A 34 32.14 -21.88 -1.71
N SER A 35 32.16 -20.57 -1.48
CA SER A 35 32.54 -19.58 -2.49
C SER A 35 34.01 -19.75 -2.87
N SER A 36 34.31 -19.64 -4.17
CA SER A 36 35.69 -19.63 -4.66
C SER A 36 36.41 -18.30 -4.38
N VAL A 37 35.65 -17.23 -4.08
CA VAL A 37 36.18 -15.87 -3.88
C VAL A 37 36.48 -15.60 -2.41
N ASP A 38 35.50 -15.80 -1.52
CA ASP A 38 35.63 -15.44 -0.10
C ASP A 38 35.76 -16.64 0.85
N LEU A 39 35.73 -17.86 0.31
CA LEU A 39 35.82 -19.14 1.04
C LEU A 39 34.75 -19.33 2.11
N LYS A 40 33.66 -18.56 2.07
CA LYS A 40 32.53 -18.74 2.99
C LYS A 40 31.50 -19.71 2.44
N LYS A 41 30.74 -20.30 3.37
CA LYS A 41 29.62 -21.18 3.02
C LYS A 41 28.41 -20.38 2.53
N PHE A 42 27.75 -20.90 1.50
CA PHE A 42 26.49 -20.41 0.99
C PHE A 42 25.43 -20.41 2.11
N ARG A 43 24.78 -19.28 2.32
CA ARG A 43 23.80 -19.10 3.40
C ARG A 43 22.39 -19.31 2.87
N TRP A 44 21.82 -20.48 3.11
CA TRP A 44 20.40 -20.73 2.83
C TRP A 44 19.50 -20.04 3.88
N GLN A 45 18.86 -18.95 3.49
CA GLN A 45 17.93 -18.18 4.31
C GLN A 45 16.47 -18.46 3.94
N ARG A 46 15.53 -18.00 4.77
CA ARG A 46 14.07 -18.18 4.57
C ARG A 46 13.54 -17.68 3.21
N ARG A 47 14.17 -16.65 2.62
CA ARG A 47 13.74 -16.06 1.33
C ARG A 47 14.40 -16.68 0.11
N THR A 48 15.54 -17.35 0.28
CA THR A 48 16.35 -17.92 -0.80
C THR A 48 15.54 -18.78 -1.78
N THR A 49 14.62 -19.61 -1.28
CA THR A 49 13.76 -20.45 -2.13
C THR A 49 12.82 -19.60 -3.00
N ALA A 50 12.28 -18.51 -2.46
CA ALA A 50 11.42 -17.60 -3.21
C ALA A 50 12.24 -16.81 -4.24
N ASP A 51 13.46 -16.40 -3.89
CA ASP A 51 14.36 -15.68 -4.79
C ASP A 51 14.78 -16.57 -5.98
N LEU A 52 15.20 -17.82 -5.71
CA LEU A 52 15.51 -18.81 -6.75
C LEU A 52 14.31 -19.06 -7.67
N ARG A 53 13.11 -19.19 -7.09
CA ARG A 53 11.88 -19.34 -7.87
C ARG A 53 11.63 -18.13 -8.76
N ASN A 54 11.72 -16.92 -8.23
CA ASN A 54 11.50 -15.70 -9.00
C ASN A 54 12.50 -15.58 -10.15
N ILE A 55 13.79 -15.87 -9.91
CA ILE A 55 14.83 -15.89 -10.95
C ILE A 55 14.50 -16.96 -12.01
N SER A 56 14.08 -18.16 -11.59
CA SER A 56 13.70 -19.23 -12.51
C SER A 56 12.49 -18.87 -13.35
N ASP A 57 11.44 -18.34 -12.72
CA ASP A 57 10.20 -17.92 -13.38
C ASP A 57 10.47 -16.78 -14.36
N LYS A 58 11.29 -15.80 -13.97
CA LYS A 58 11.74 -14.68 -14.81
C LYS A 58 12.47 -15.16 -16.06
N VAL A 59 13.46 -16.06 -15.89
CA VAL A 59 14.23 -16.62 -17.01
C VAL A 59 13.34 -17.50 -17.90
N ALA A 60 12.44 -18.29 -17.32
CA ALA A 60 11.50 -19.12 -18.07
C ALA A 60 10.58 -18.26 -18.95
N ASP A 61 9.97 -17.22 -18.38
CA ASP A 61 9.10 -16.30 -19.13
C ASP A 61 9.88 -15.54 -20.22
N PHE A 62 11.07 -15.04 -19.89
CA PHE A 62 11.93 -14.39 -20.87
C PHE A 62 12.22 -15.31 -22.07
N HIS A 63 12.35 -16.62 -21.88
CA HIS A 63 12.58 -17.57 -22.99
C HIS A 63 11.29 -18.19 -23.57
N GLY A 64 10.11 -17.69 -23.17
CA GLY A 64 8.81 -18.15 -23.68
C GLY A 64 8.34 -19.49 -23.12
N ALA A 65 8.93 -19.97 -22.03
CA ALA A 65 8.49 -21.16 -21.32
C ALA A 65 7.30 -20.85 -20.39
N SER A 66 6.45 -21.85 -20.16
CA SER A 66 5.28 -21.70 -19.29
C SER A 66 5.69 -21.53 -17.82
N VAL A 67 5.33 -20.39 -17.22
CA VAL A 67 5.51 -20.15 -15.78
C VAL A 67 4.27 -20.53 -15.00
N LEU A 68 4.46 -21.27 -13.90
CA LEU A 68 3.37 -21.62 -13.00
C LEU A 68 2.82 -20.37 -12.30
N LYS A 69 1.54 -20.07 -12.53
CA LYS A 69 0.85 -18.97 -11.85
C LYS A 69 0.84 -19.21 -10.34
N THR A 70 1.71 -18.51 -9.63
CA THR A 70 1.68 -18.48 -8.16
C THR A 70 0.41 -17.76 -7.74
N ALA A 71 -0.49 -18.44 -7.01
CA ALA A 71 -1.58 -17.76 -6.32
C ALA A 71 -0.96 -16.72 -5.37
N LYS A 72 -1.03 -15.43 -5.72
CA LYS A 72 -0.47 -14.35 -4.89
C LYS A 72 -1.03 -14.50 -3.47
N ARG A 73 -0.19 -14.92 -2.52
CA ARG A 73 -0.54 -15.06 -1.12
C ARG A 73 -0.77 -13.65 -0.59
N ASN A 74 -2.03 -13.24 -0.58
CA ASN A 74 -2.52 -11.86 -0.46
C ASN A 74 -2.33 -11.05 -1.75
N SER A 75 -3.13 -11.38 -2.76
CA SER A 75 -3.22 -10.57 -3.97
C SER A 75 -3.50 -9.11 -3.61
N TYR A 76 -2.83 -8.19 -4.29
CA TYR A 76 -3.16 -6.76 -4.27
C TYR A 76 -4.67 -6.52 -4.42
N THR A 77 -5.38 -7.40 -5.13
CA THR A 77 -6.85 -7.49 -5.17
C THR A 77 -7.52 -7.65 -3.81
N LYS A 78 -7.03 -8.49 -2.88
CA LYS A 78 -7.57 -8.57 -1.50
C LYS A 78 -7.31 -7.29 -0.71
N TYR A 79 -6.17 -6.64 -0.91
CA TYR A 79 -5.86 -5.33 -0.29
C TYR A 79 -6.73 -4.20 -0.89
N GLN A 80 -6.94 -4.18 -2.21
CA GLN A 80 -7.89 -3.29 -2.86
C GLN A 80 -9.33 -3.56 -2.41
N GLN A 81 -9.74 -4.82 -2.30
CA GLN A 81 -11.05 -5.20 -1.76
C GLN A 81 -11.18 -4.78 -0.29
N TYR A 82 -10.10 -4.87 0.51
CA TYR A 82 -10.06 -4.34 1.87
C TYR A 82 -10.17 -2.81 1.90
N ARG A 83 -9.45 -2.07 1.02
CA ARG A 83 -9.63 -0.61 0.83
C ARG A 83 -11.08 -0.28 0.47
N LYS A 84 -11.68 -1.00 -0.48
CA LYS A 84 -13.08 -0.82 -0.89
C LYS A 84 -14.06 -1.06 0.26
N LYS A 85 -13.82 -2.08 1.10
CA LYS A 85 -14.65 -2.39 2.29
C LYS A 85 -14.43 -1.45 3.49
N GLN A 86 -13.28 -0.78 3.58
CA GLN A 86 -12.93 0.17 4.66
C GLN A 86 -12.90 1.62 4.17
N ASN A 87 -13.58 1.93 3.06
CA ASN A 87 -13.53 3.25 2.43
C ASN A 87 -13.96 4.36 3.40
N TYR A 88 -15.00 4.11 4.20
CA TYR A 88 -15.52 5.08 5.16
C TYR A 88 -14.47 5.54 6.20
N ARG A 89 -13.54 4.69 6.65
CA ARG A 89 -12.50 5.13 7.61
C ARG A 89 -11.44 6.01 6.97
N ILE A 90 -11.13 5.76 5.69
CA ILE A 90 -10.20 6.58 4.93
C ILE A 90 -10.87 7.93 4.66
N GLU A 91 -12.10 7.91 4.17
CA GLU A 91 -12.93 9.09 3.92
C GLU A 91 -13.08 9.96 5.18
N ILE A 92 -13.42 9.37 6.33
CA ILE A 92 -13.50 10.10 7.61
C ILE A 92 -12.17 10.79 7.91
N LYS A 93 -11.03 10.11 7.73
CA LYS A 93 -9.71 10.72 7.98
C LYS A 93 -9.42 11.85 7.01
N GLU A 94 -9.78 11.71 5.74
CA GLU A 94 -9.57 12.76 4.74
C GLU A 94 -10.41 14.00 5.07
N ARG A 95 -11.71 13.82 5.36
CA ARG A 95 -12.59 14.92 5.80
C ARG A 95 -12.07 15.57 7.09
N LEU A 96 -11.68 14.77 8.09
CA LEU A 96 -11.15 15.29 9.36
C LEU A 96 -9.85 16.07 9.17
N ASN A 97 -8.90 15.55 8.38
CA ASN A 97 -7.65 16.25 8.10
C ASN A 97 -7.87 17.56 7.32
N PHE A 98 -8.83 17.57 6.40
CA PHE A 98 -9.24 18.78 5.70
C PHE A 98 -9.84 19.81 6.66
N LEU A 99 -10.80 19.38 7.48
CA LEU A 99 -11.44 20.25 8.48
C LEU A 99 -10.44 20.79 9.51
N LEU A 100 -9.45 20.00 9.94
CA LEU A 100 -8.39 20.44 10.85
C LEU A 100 -7.54 21.58 10.28
N LYS A 101 -7.37 21.67 8.96
CA LYS A 101 -6.65 22.77 8.29
C LYS A 101 -7.54 24.01 8.10
N HIS A 102 -8.85 23.81 8.04
CA HIS A 102 -9.81 24.84 7.63
C HIS A 102 -10.88 25.10 8.69
N SER A 103 -10.56 24.95 9.97
CA SER A 103 -11.46 25.33 11.07
C SER A 103 -10.72 26.24 12.06
N LEU A 104 -11.42 27.21 12.63
CA LEU A 104 -10.86 28.21 13.56
C LEU A 104 -11.21 27.95 15.03
N GLY A 105 -11.85 26.82 15.32
CA GLY A 105 -12.28 26.44 16.65
C GLY A 105 -13.24 25.27 16.61
N TRP A 106 -13.76 24.89 17.77
CA TRP A 106 -14.64 23.73 17.92
C TRP A 106 -16.00 23.93 17.24
N GLU A 107 -16.65 25.07 17.47
CA GLU A 107 -17.97 25.35 16.89
C GLU A 107 -17.89 25.44 15.36
N ASP A 108 -16.85 26.10 14.83
CA ASP A 108 -16.61 26.21 13.40
C ASP A 108 -16.33 24.84 12.77
N PHE A 109 -15.54 24.00 13.45
CA PHE A 109 -15.27 22.62 13.05
C PHE A 109 -16.57 21.80 12.95
N LEU A 110 -17.46 21.88 13.94
CA LEU A 110 -18.74 21.17 13.94
C LEU A 110 -19.66 21.66 12.80
N ALA A 111 -19.70 22.98 12.59
CA ALA A 111 -20.52 23.59 11.55
C ALA A 111 -20.04 23.16 10.14
N LYS A 112 -18.73 23.14 9.91
CA LYS A 112 -18.11 22.68 8.66
C LYS A 112 -18.17 21.17 8.47
N ALA A 113 -18.03 20.38 9.53
CA ALA A 113 -18.18 18.92 9.48
C ALA A 113 -19.58 18.53 8.96
N LYS A 114 -20.62 19.25 9.39
CA LYS A 114 -21.99 19.04 8.89
C LYS A 114 -22.11 19.28 7.38
N GLN A 115 -21.43 20.30 6.84
CA GLN A 115 -21.39 20.58 5.40
C GLN A 115 -20.68 19.47 4.61
N LEU A 116 -19.71 18.80 5.23
CA LEU A 116 -19.00 17.66 4.66
C LEU A 116 -19.72 16.32 4.94
N ASN A 117 -21.01 16.33 5.28
CA ASN A 117 -21.79 15.12 5.61
C ASN A 117 -21.13 14.24 6.69
N LEU A 118 -20.41 14.86 7.63
CA LEU A 118 -19.73 14.19 8.72
C LEU A 118 -20.42 14.54 10.05
N SER A 119 -21.08 13.55 10.64
CA SER A 119 -21.62 13.63 11.99
C SER A 119 -20.50 13.44 13.01
N VAL A 120 -20.42 14.36 13.97
CA VAL A 120 -19.45 14.38 15.06
C VAL A 120 -20.23 14.37 16.38
N ASP A 121 -20.09 13.29 17.15
CA ASP A 121 -20.73 13.14 18.47
C ASP A 121 -19.64 13.01 19.56
N PRO A 122 -19.40 14.06 20.36
CA PRO A 122 -18.36 14.08 21.38
C PRO A 122 -18.76 13.40 22.70
N ASN A 123 -20.02 12.98 22.84
CA ASN A 123 -20.56 12.55 24.14
C ASN A 123 -20.46 11.05 24.37
N HIS A 124 -19.71 10.31 23.55
CA HIS A 124 -19.60 8.88 23.70
C HIS A 124 -18.60 8.51 24.80
N GLN A 125 -19.02 7.64 25.73
CA GLN A 125 -18.18 7.16 26.82
C GLN A 125 -17.62 5.76 26.51
N SER A 126 -16.30 5.69 26.35
CA SER A 126 -15.53 4.45 26.25
C SER A 126 -15.14 3.94 27.63
N LYS A 127 -15.26 2.62 27.85
CA LYS A 127 -14.83 1.97 29.10
C LYS A 127 -13.33 2.10 29.35
N GLU A 128 -12.52 2.15 28.28
CA GLU A 128 -11.05 2.16 28.35
C GLU A 128 -10.45 3.56 28.17
N TYR A 129 -11.11 4.43 27.39
CA TYR A 129 -10.55 5.71 26.96
C TYR A 129 -11.32 6.94 27.46
N GLY A 130 -12.34 6.75 28.31
CA GLY A 130 -13.18 7.84 28.81
C GLY A 130 -14.01 8.49 27.70
N LYS A 131 -14.10 9.83 27.70
CA LYS A 131 -14.80 10.59 26.66
C LYS A 131 -14.11 10.42 25.31
N VAL A 132 -14.86 10.01 24.30
CA VAL A 132 -14.39 9.78 22.93
C VAL A 132 -15.37 10.37 21.93
N ILE A 133 -14.86 10.79 20.77
CA ILE A 133 -15.69 11.31 19.69
C ILE A 133 -16.07 10.17 18.73
N ASN A 134 -17.36 10.06 18.42
CA ASN A 134 -17.90 9.22 17.37
C ASN A 134 -18.03 10.00 16.05
N PHE A 135 -17.47 9.44 14.99
CA PHE A 135 -17.53 9.98 13.63
C PHE A 135 -18.38 9.08 12.73
N LYS A 136 -19.35 9.67 12.03
CA LYS A 136 -20.20 8.94 11.08
C LYS A 136 -20.43 9.74 9.80
N LEU A 137 -20.19 9.13 8.65
CA LEU A 137 -20.55 9.68 7.35
C LEU A 137 -22.05 9.53 7.13
N LEU A 138 -22.70 10.59 6.68
CA LEU A 138 -24.15 10.62 6.41
C LEU A 138 -24.48 10.24 4.97
N ASP A 139 -23.50 10.35 4.08
CA ASP A 139 -23.59 10.11 2.64
C ASP A 139 -23.08 8.73 2.21
N MET A 140 -22.61 7.90 3.15
CA MET A 140 -22.17 6.53 2.90
C MET A 140 -22.88 5.53 3.83
N PRO A 141 -23.10 4.28 3.38
CA PRO A 141 -23.68 3.24 4.23
C PRO A 141 -22.67 2.82 5.31
N GLN A 142 -22.74 3.48 6.46
CA GLN A 142 -21.93 3.20 7.64
C GLN A 142 -22.79 2.57 8.74
N GLU A 143 -22.58 1.27 8.99
CA GLU A 143 -23.31 0.53 10.04
C GLU A 143 -22.94 0.99 11.47
N ARG A 144 -21.65 1.27 11.72
CA ARG A 144 -21.14 1.63 13.05
C ARG A 144 -20.28 2.89 12.99
N PRO A 145 -20.47 3.87 13.91
CA PRO A 145 -19.60 5.04 13.98
C PRO A 145 -18.15 4.63 14.25
N ALA A 146 -17.21 5.43 13.73
CA ALA A 146 -15.79 5.27 14.00
C ALA A 146 -15.41 6.14 15.20
N ARG A 147 -14.78 5.55 16.21
CA ARG A 147 -14.30 6.28 17.39
C ARG A 147 -12.96 6.95 17.08
N ASP A 148 -12.72 8.14 17.61
CA ASP A 148 -11.47 8.91 17.47
C ASP A 148 -10.19 8.04 17.60
N TYR A 149 -10.08 7.25 18.66
CA TYR A 149 -8.92 6.40 18.94
C TYR A 149 -8.81 5.22 17.96
N THR A 150 -9.92 4.79 17.34
CA THR A 150 -9.86 3.75 16.30
C THR A 150 -9.34 4.27 14.96
N LEU A 151 -9.47 5.58 14.72
CA LEU A 151 -8.91 6.24 13.54
C LEU A 151 -7.41 6.49 13.71
N ASN A 152 -6.96 6.88 14.91
CA ASN A 152 -5.53 7.01 15.23
C ASN A 152 -5.23 6.52 16.65
N LYS A 153 -4.88 5.24 16.77
CA LYS A 153 -4.63 4.59 18.07
C LYS A 153 -3.45 5.17 18.84
N LYS A 154 -2.40 5.62 18.15
CA LYS A 154 -1.15 6.03 18.82
C LYS A 154 -1.20 7.45 19.35
N ARG A 155 -1.79 8.38 18.59
CA ARG A 155 -1.71 9.82 18.87
C ARG A 155 -3.06 10.46 19.21
N ARG A 156 -4.19 9.75 19.00
CA ARG A 156 -5.55 10.28 19.22
C ARG A 156 -5.75 11.71 18.69
N ILE A 157 -5.23 12.00 17.50
CA ILE A 157 -5.24 13.33 16.88
C ILE A 157 -6.64 13.93 16.62
N TYR A 158 -7.69 13.14 16.80
CA TYR A 158 -9.08 13.52 16.55
C TYR A 158 -9.92 13.52 17.85
N ASN A 159 -9.29 13.61 19.02
CA ASN A 159 -10.01 13.95 20.25
C ASN A 159 -10.32 15.46 20.27
N GLU A 160 -11.23 15.86 21.14
CA GLU A 160 -11.71 17.25 21.24
C GLU A 160 -10.57 18.23 21.53
N GLU A 161 -9.73 17.91 22.51
CA GLU A 161 -8.59 18.73 22.94
C GLU A 161 -7.59 18.98 21.80
N ASN A 162 -7.14 17.94 21.08
CA ASN A 162 -6.17 18.12 20.00
C ASN A 162 -6.80 18.81 18.78
N ILE A 163 -8.12 18.66 18.55
CA ILE A 163 -8.81 19.39 17.49
C ILE A 163 -8.79 20.88 17.83
N ILE A 164 -9.19 21.25 19.05
CA ILE A 164 -9.20 22.64 19.52
C ILE A 164 -7.81 23.25 19.39
N GLU A 165 -6.81 22.63 20.02
CA GLU A 165 -5.41 23.09 20.01
C GLU A 165 -4.92 23.31 18.57
N ARG A 166 -5.20 22.37 17.66
CA ARG A 166 -4.76 22.49 16.27
C ARG A 166 -5.48 23.59 15.50
N THR A 167 -6.78 23.78 15.75
CA THR A 167 -7.59 24.79 15.06
C THR A 167 -7.31 26.21 15.51
N GLU A 168 -6.89 26.41 16.77
CA GLU A 168 -6.50 27.72 17.31
C GLU A 168 -5.29 28.34 16.60
N HIS A 169 -4.41 27.51 16.04
CA HIS A 169 -3.21 27.95 15.32
C HIS A 169 -3.47 28.28 13.84
N ASN A 170 -4.70 28.09 13.34
CA ASN A 170 -5.01 28.35 11.93
C ASN A 170 -5.23 29.85 11.68
N ASP A 171 -4.69 30.37 10.57
CA ASP A 171 -4.90 31.76 10.16
C ASP A 171 -6.30 31.93 9.53
N PRO A 172 -7.16 32.82 10.07
CA PRO A 172 -8.48 33.11 9.51
C PRO A 172 -8.49 33.49 8.03
N LYS A 173 -7.39 34.04 7.49
CA LYS A 173 -7.28 34.43 6.07
C LYS A 173 -7.11 33.25 5.12
N ILE A 174 -6.64 32.10 5.61
CA ILE A 174 -6.34 30.91 4.81
C ILE A 174 -7.49 29.90 4.86
N VAL A 175 -8.33 30.00 5.89
CA VAL A 175 -9.43 29.06 6.14
C VAL A 175 -10.63 29.34 5.22
N TYR A 176 -11.22 28.28 4.66
CA TYR A 176 -12.42 28.40 3.84
C TYR A 176 -13.67 28.73 4.66
N SER A 177 -14.60 29.45 4.03
CA SER A 177 -15.90 29.78 4.62
C SER A 177 -16.81 28.55 4.68
N LEU A 178 -17.86 28.62 5.51
CA LEU A 178 -18.82 27.54 5.67
C LEU A 178 -19.58 27.19 4.37
N LEU A 179 -19.73 28.15 3.46
CA LEU A 179 -20.42 27.94 2.17
C LEU A 179 -19.51 27.25 1.13
N GLU A 180 -18.22 27.53 1.18
CA GLU A 180 -17.26 27.07 0.16
C GLU A 180 -16.59 25.75 0.55
N ILE A 181 -16.61 25.38 1.84
CA ILE A 181 -15.87 24.24 2.39
C ILE A 181 -16.18 22.91 1.68
N ALA A 182 -17.45 22.66 1.34
CA ALA A 182 -17.87 21.43 0.67
C ALA A 182 -17.37 21.37 -0.77
N GLN A 183 -17.45 22.49 -1.50
CA GLN A 183 -16.93 22.61 -2.86
C GLN A 183 -15.40 22.43 -2.86
N LYS A 184 -14.68 23.13 -1.99
CA LYS A 184 -13.22 23.06 -1.89
C LYS A 184 -12.72 21.66 -1.55
N TYR A 185 -13.43 20.96 -0.66
CA TYR A 185 -13.12 19.56 -0.37
C TYR A 185 -13.28 18.66 -1.60
N SER A 186 -14.34 18.86 -2.39
CA SER A 186 -14.56 18.07 -3.62
C SER A 186 -13.49 18.34 -4.69
N GLU A 187 -13.03 19.59 -4.82
CA GLU A 187 -11.94 19.98 -5.73
C GLU A 187 -10.61 19.32 -5.33
N GLU A 188 -10.19 19.42 -4.06
CA GLU A 188 -8.96 18.79 -3.56
C GLU A 188 -9.00 17.26 -3.72
N LYS A 189 -10.18 16.66 -3.52
CA LYS A 189 -10.36 15.23 -3.72
C LYS A 189 -10.24 14.82 -5.18
N ALA A 190 -10.87 15.55 -6.09
CA ALA A 190 -10.78 15.28 -7.53
C ALA A 190 -9.35 15.44 -8.06
N GLU A 191 -8.63 16.47 -7.59
CA GLU A 191 -7.22 16.68 -7.92
C GLU A 191 -6.36 15.50 -7.45
N LYS A 192 -6.53 15.08 -6.19
CA LYS A 192 -5.80 13.95 -5.62
C LYS A 192 -6.10 12.63 -6.32
N GLU A 193 -7.35 12.40 -6.73
CA GLU A 193 -7.74 11.20 -7.49
C GLU A 193 -7.24 11.24 -8.94
N SER A 194 -7.03 12.43 -9.52
CA SER A 194 -6.47 12.59 -10.87
C SER A 194 -4.97 12.33 -10.93
N LEU A 195 -4.26 12.48 -9.80
CA LEU A 195 -2.83 12.26 -9.72
C LEU A 195 -2.53 10.74 -9.70
N PRO A 196 -1.73 10.23 -10.65
CA PRO A 196 -1.33 8.82 -10.64
C PRO A 196 -0.47 8.50 -9.41
N ASP A 197 -0.78 7.40 -8.71
CA ASP A 197 -0.05 6.94 -7.51
C ASP A 197 1.46 6.77 -7.77
N LEU A 198 1.84 6.35 -8.99
CA LEU A 198 3.22 6.18 -9.45
C LEU A 198 3.23 6.09 -10.99
N VAL A 199 3.99 6.96 -11.66
CA VAL A 199 4.18 6.90 -13.13
C VAL A 199 5.58 6.41 -13.40
N PHE A 200 5.68 5.26 -14.08
CA PHE A 200 6.93 4.82 -14.70
C PHE A 200 6.79 4.99 -16.21
N THR A 201 7.55 5.92 -16.77
CA THR A 201 7.76 6.03 -18.20
C THR A 201 8.89 5.08 -18.58
N ILE A 202 8.58 4.06 -19.39
CA ILE A 202 9.59 3.15 -19.96
C ILE A 202 9.67 3.49 -21.45
N GLU A 203 10.79 4.05 -21.87
CA GLU A 203 11.01 4.38 -23.27
C GLU A 203 11.25 3.11 -24.10
N PRO A 204 10.87 3.06 -25.39
CA PRO A 204 10.99 1.84 -26.20
C PRO A 204 12.41 1.26 -26.25
N TRP A 205 13.44 2.11 -26.20
CA TRP A 205 14.84 1.67 -26.20
C TRP A 205 15.29 1.02 -24.89
N GLN A 206 14.56 1.23 -23.79
CA GLN A 206 14.83 0.61 -22.50
C GLN A 206 14.25 -0.81 -22.43
N ILE A 207 13.33 -1.17 -23.34
CA ILE A 207 12.68 -2.48 -23.37
C ILE A 207 13.60 -3.47 -24.08
N GLU A 208 14.15 -4.41 -23.30
CA GLU A 208 14.91 -5.54 -23.83
C GLU A 208 13.98 -6.59 -24.43
N LYS A 209 12.86 -6.87 -23.76
CA LYS A 209 11.87 -7.85 -24.22
C LYS A 209 10.47 -7.59 -23.68
N ASP A 210 9.47 -7.77 -24.53
CA ASP A 210 8.05 -7.74 -24.17
C ASP A 210 7.47 -9.15 -24.26
N THR A 211 6.94 -9.67 -23.15
CA THR A 211 6.26 -10.98 -23.09
C THR A 211 4.80 -10.78 -22.69
N MET A 212 3.96 -11.81 -22.91
CA MET A 212 2.55 -11.76 -22.50
C MET A 212 2.35 -11.54 -20.98
N THR A 213 3.40 -11.73 -20.17
CA THR A 213 3.33 -11.60 -18.70
C THR A 213 4.21 -10.51 -18.10
N GLY A 214 5.03 -9.81 -18.88
CA GLY A 214 5.84 -8.70 -18.38
C GLY A 214 6.70 -7.98 -19.42
N ILE A 215 7.12 -6.78 -19.06
CA ILE A 215 8.09 -5.96 -19.82
C ILE A 215 9.44 -6.06 -19.09
N TYR A 216 10.46 -6.53 -19.80
CA TYR A 216 11.83 -6.65 -19.33
C TYR A 216 12.64 -5.46 -19.81
N VAL A 217 13.29 -4.79 -18.86
CA VAL A 217 14.05 -3.55 -19.06
C VAL A 217 15.52 -3.83 -18.77
N GLN A 218 16.42 -3.17 -19.52
CA GLN A 218 17.87 -3.29 -19.42
C GLN A 218 18.45 -2.75 -18.09
#